data_AF-A0A9D4L3N6-F1
#
_entry.id   AF-A0A9D4L3N6-F1
#
_cell.length_a   1.000
_cell.length_b   1.000
_cell.length_c   1.000
_cell.angle_alpha   90.00
_cell.angle_beta   90.00
_cell.angle_gamma   90.00
#
_symmetry.space_group_name_H-M   'P 1'
#
loop_
_entity.id
_entity.type
_entity.pdbx_description
1 polymer ?
#
loop_
_entity_poly.entity_id
_entity_poly.type
_entity_poly.pdbx_seq_one_letter_code
_entity_poly.pdbx_strand_id
1 'polypeptide(L)'
;MLCLLHAYIGSNPDKFLEELLKLQEEATLDQKLSRLGRKRTTMRAGQFDLKCFRCGAFVCMSDSVKKIKDVHHVVVDEPLKERVICSDKDTRDFKDDDVQLCGKISCKECGGNLGVSCIYKSLEFRVLKIENCLVVHVKGRQTTCKQWMKVPFVVEALGTEDFKKIIKNRGENGQM
;
A
#
# COMPACT_ATOMS: atom_id res chain seq x y z
N MET A 1 23.90 3.06 -34.39
CA MET A 1 23.14 2.01 -33.66
C MET A 1 21.76 1.77 -34.28
N LEU A 2 20.98 2.83 -34.57
CA LEU A 2 19.67 2.71 -35.26
C LEU A 2 19.74 2.06 -36.66
N CYS A 3 20.76 2.35 -37.49
CA CYS A 3 20.87 1.75 -38.84
C CYS A 3 21.14 0.23 -38.84
N LEU A 4 21.83 -0.30 -37.82
CA LEU A 4 22.13 -1.74 -37.75
C LEU A 4 20.91 -2.55 -37.31
N LEU A 5 20.10 -1.99 -36.38
CA LEU A 5 18.85 -2.61 -35.96
C LEU A 5 17.82 -2.61 -37.10
N HIS A 6 17.73 -1.51 -37.85
CA HIS A 6 16.82 -1.40 -39.00
C HIS A 6 17.24 -2.35 -40.14
N ALA A 7 18.55 -2.49 -40.40
CA ALA A 7 19.08 -3.44 -41.36
C ALA A 7 18.89 -4.90 -40.93
N TYR A 8 19.06 -5.22 -39.65
CA TYR A 8 18.83 -6.57 -39.10
C TYR A 8 17.35 -6.97 -39.18
N ILE A 9 16.44 -6.08 -38.75
CA ILE A 9 14.99 -6.30 -38.80
C ILE A 9 14.52 -6.43 -40.26
N GLY A 10 15.04 -5.60 -41.17
CA GLY A 10 14.68 -5.66 -42.59
C GLY A 10 15.23 -6.89 -43.32
N SER A 11 16.38 -7.43 -42.89
CA SER A 11 17.02 -8.57 -43.55
C SER A 11 16.51 -9.93 -43.06
N ASN A 12 15.96 -10.02 -41.84
CA ASN A 12 15.49 -11.28 -41.25
C ASN A 12 14.27 -11.07 -40.33
N PRO A 13 13.13 -10.62 -40.88
CA PRO A 13 11.95 -10.26 -40.07
C PRO A 13 11.39 -11.47 -39.30
N ASP A 14 11.34 -12.65 -39.92
CA ASP A 14 10.78 -13.86 -39.29
C ASP A 14 11.63 -14.34 -38.11
N LYS A 15 12.96 -14.31 -38.25
CA LYS A 15 13.89 -14.69 -37.19
C LYS A 15 13.82 -13.70 -36.02
N PHE A 16 13.70 -12.41 -36.31
CA PHE A 16 13.50 -11.40 -35.28
C PHE A 16 12.16 -11.59 -34.55
N LEU A 17 11.08 -11.88 -35.27
CA LEU A 17 9.77 -12.20 -34.69
C LEU A 17 9.83 -13.44 -33.79
N GLU A 18 10.52 -14.50 -34.22
CA GLU A 18 10.70 -15.72 -33.43
C GLU A 18 11.49 -15.44 -32.13
N GLU A 19 12.60 -14.70 -32.20
CA GLU A 19 13.38 -14.28 -31.03
C GLU A 19 12.55 -13.40 -30.09
N LEU A 20 11.76 -12.47 -30.63
CA LEU A 20 10.89 -11.60 -29.84
C LEU A 20 9.79 -12.39 -29.12
N LEU A 21 9.15 -13.34 -29.80
CA LEU A 21 8.11 -14.19 -29.21
C LEU A 21 8.68 -15.03 -28.07
N LYS A 22 9.86 -15.63 -28.24
CA LYS A 22 10.54 -16.38 -27.17
C LYS A 22 10.80 -15.51 -25.94
N LEU A 23 11.31 -14.29 -26.14
CA LEU A 23 11.54 -13.34 -25.03
C LEU A 23 10.24 -12.94 -24.32
N GLN A 24 9.15 -12.74 -25.07
CA GLN A 24 7.84 -12.42 -24.49
C GLN A 24 7.26 -13.59 -23.69
N GLU A 25 7.42 -14.82 -24.16
CA GLU A 25 6.98 -16.03 -23.47
C GLU A 25 7.76 -16.25 -22.16
N GLU A 26 9.08 -16.14 -22.20
CA GLU A 26 9.95 -16.25 -21.01
C GLU A 26 9.60 -15.18 -19.97
N ALA A 27 9.48 -13.91 -20.39
CA ALA A 27 9.10 -12.83 -19.49
C ALA A 27 7.71 -13.06 -18.86
N THR A 28 6.77 -13.60 -19.63
CA THR A 28 5.42 -13.95 -19.14
C THR A 28 5.47 -15.08 -18.12
N LEU A 29 6.28 -16.10 -18.38
CA LEU A 29 6.48 -17.24 -17.48
C LEU A 29 7.11 -16.78 -16.16
N ASP A 30 8.19 -16.01 -16.22
CA ASP A 30 8.87 -15.45 -15.05
C ASP A 30 7.94 -14.58 -14.21
N GLN A 31 7.11 -13.76 -14.86
CA GLN A 31 6.11 -12.96 -14.16
C GLN A 31 5.08 -13.83 -13.43
N LYS A 32 4.60 -14.91 -14.08
CA LYS A 32 3.67 -15.87 -13.46
C LYS A 32 4.31 -16.59 -12.27
N LEU A 33 5.55 -17.09 -12.43
CA LEU A 33 6.30 -17.78 -11.38
C LEU A 33 6.56 -16.86 -10.17
N SER A 34 6.98 -15.62 -10.41
CA SER A 34 7.18 -14.61 -9.36
C SER A 34 5.90 -14.31 -8.56
N ARG A 35 4.75 -14.20 -9.25
CA ARG A 35 3.44 -14.00 -8.60
C ARG A 35 3.03 -15.21 -7.75
N LEU A 36 3.28 -16.43 -8.23
CA LEU A 36 3.00 -17.67 -7.48
C LEU A 36 3.90 -17.81 -6.25
N GLY A 37 5.19 -17.48 -6.38
CA GLY A 37 6.15 -17.49 -5.26
C GLY A 37 5.76 -16.52 -4.14
N ARG A 38 5.34 -15.29 -4.49
CA ARG A 38 4.83 -14.31 -3.51
C ARG A 38 3.56 -14.79 -2.81
N LYS A 39 2.61 -15.38 -3.54
CA LYS A 39 1.37 -15.90 -2.94
C LYS A 39 1.63 -17.02 -1.91
N ARG A 40 2.67 -17.85 -2.11
CA ARG A 40 3.00 -18.95 -1.20
C ARG A 40 3.67 -18.49 0.11
N THR A 41 4.29 -17.31 0.15
CA THR A 41 5.00 -16.80 1.34
C THR A 41 4.24 -15.74 2.13
N THR A 42 3.24 -15.09 1.54
CA THR A 42 2.44 -14.07 2.23
C THR A 42 1.41 -14.70 3.15
N MET A 43 1.45 -14.34 4.43
CA MET A 43 0.49 -14.76 5.44
C MET A 43 -0.82 -13.96 5.33
N ARG A 44 -1.89 -14.42 5.97
CA ARG A 44 -3.14 -13.64 6.07
C ARG A 44 -2.88 -12.36 6.87
N ALA A 45 -3.57 -11.29 6.52
CA ALA A 45 -3.63 -10.09 7.35
C ALA A 45 -4.21 -10.43 8.74
N GLY A 46 -3.91 -9.60 9.75
CA GLY A 46 -4.37 -9.78 11.14
C GLY A 46 -3.41 -10.57 12.03
N GLN A 47 -2.24 -10.96 11.51
CA GLN A 47 -1.15 -11.61 12.29
C GLN A 47 0.07 -10.71 12.50
N PHE A 48 -0.04 -9.46 12.09
CA PHE A 48 1.03 -8.47 12.18
C PHE A 48 0.51 -7.16 12.76
N ASP A 49 1.28 -6.61 13.68
CA ASP A 49 1.20 -5.24 14.14
C ASP A 49 2.06 -4.35 13.24
N LEU A 50 1.54 -3.18 12.90
CA LEU A 50 2.33 -2.07 12.40
C LEU A 50 2.62 -1.16 13.59
N LYS A 51 3.90 -0.96 13.85
CA LYS A 51 4.40 -0.11 14.95
C LYS A 51 5.20 1.05 14.39
N CYS A 52 5.29 2.16 15.11
CA CYS A 52 6.13 3.28 14.72
C CYS A 52 7.58 2.82 14.66
N PHE A 53 8.25 3.01 13.51
CA PHE A 53 9.65 2.60 13.38
C PHE A 53 10.58 3.32 14.38
N ARG A 54 10.25 4.55 14.77
CA ARG A 54 11.09 5.38 15.65
C ARG A 54 11.04 4.96 17.12
N CYS A 55 9.86 4.65 17.65
CA CYS A 55 9.69 4.38 19.08
C CYS A 55 9.04 3.02 19.41
N GLY A 56 8.62 2.25 18.40
CA GLY A 56 7.96 0.97 18.61
C GLY A 56 6.52 1.04 19.12
N ALA A 57 5.92 2.23 19.27
CA ALA A 57 4.52 2.37 19.66
C ALA A 57 3.58 1.71 18.65
N PHE A 58 2.53 1.05 19.12
CA PHE A 58 1.53 0.42 18.26
C PHE A 58 0.77 1.46 17.43
N VAL A 59 0.59 1.20 16.13
CA VAL A 59 -0.14 2.08 15.21
C VAL A 59 -1.46 1.44 14.80
N CYS A 60 -1.42 0.27 14.16
CA CYS A 60 -2.61 -0.49 13.78
C CYS A 60 -2.27 -1.97 13.52
N MET A 61 -3.30 -2.80 13.38
CA MET A 61 -3.13 -4.15 12.85
C MET A 61 -3.06 -4.16 11.32
N SER A 62 -2.50 -5.22 10.77
CA SER A 62 -2.36 -5.44 9.32
C SER A 62 -3.69 -5.61 8.58
N ASP A 63 -4.72 -6.16 9.21
CA ASP A 63 -6.07 -6.33 8.64
C ASP A 63 -6.87 -5.03 8.56
N SER A 64 -6.53 -4.05 9.41
CA SER A 64 -7.00 -2.67 9.32
C SER A 64 -6.47 -1.94 8.09
N VAL A 65 -5.41 -2.42 7.44
CA VAL A 65 -4.84 -1.77 6.25
C VAL A 65 -5.58 -2.24 5.00
N LYS A 66 -6.11 -1.30 4.23
CA LYS A 66 -6.76 -1.52 2.93
C LYS A 66 -6.09 -0.71 1.83
N LYS A 67 -6.25 -1.13 0.57
CA LYS A 67 -5.76 -0.39 -0.60
C LYS A 67 -6.88 0.30 -1.37
N ILE A 68 -6.69 1.58 -1.70
CA ILE A 68 -7.52 2.35 -2.64
C ILE A 68 -6.79 2.36 -3.99
N LYS A 69 -7.49 1.98 -5.07
CA LYS A 69 -6.97 1.92 -6.45
C LYS A 69 -5.62 1.18 -6.58
N ASP A 70 -5.38 0.15 -5.75
CA ASP A 70 -4.11 -0.60 -5.66
C ASP A 70 -2.85 0.19 -5.25
N VAL A 71 -2.96 1.51 -5.01
CA VAL A 71 -1.80 2.38 -4.75
C VAL A 71 -1.78 2.88 -3.31
N HIS A 72 -2.89 3.43 -2.82
CA HIS A 72 -2.91 4.10 -1.52
C HIS A 72 -3.28 3.13 -0.41
N HIS A 73 -2.37 2.93 0.53
CA HIS A 73 -2.54 2.02 1.67
C HIS A 73 -3.09 2.81 2.86
N VAL A 74 -4.40 2.71 3.05
CA VAL A 74 -5.15 3.44 4.07
C VAL A 74 -5.47 2.54 5.25
N VAL A 75 -5.62 3.14 6.43
CA VAL A 75 -6.05 2.42 7.62
C VAL A 75 -7.54 2.66 7.86
N VAL A 76 -8.29 1.56 7.99
CA VAL A 76 -9.69 1.49 8.39
C VAL A 76 -9.74 1.01 9.85
N ASP A 77 -9.34 1.89 10.76
CA ASP A 77 -9.32 1.65 12.20
C ASP A 77 -9.64 2.96 12.92
N GLU A 78 -10.78 3.01 13.60
CA GLU A 78 -11.27 4.24 14.23
C GLU A 78 -10.41 4.67 15.43
N PRO A 79 -10.03 3.76 16.35
CA PRO A 79 -9.05 4.01 17.39
C PRO A 79 -7.70 4.58 16.92
N LEU A 80 -7.38 4.52 15.62
CA LEU A 80 -6.13 5.09 15.10
C LEU A 80 -6.01 6.58 15.43
N LYS A 81 -7.11 7.33 15.45
CA LYS A 81 -7.12 8.77 15.77
C LYS A 81 -6.51 9.07 17.14
N GLU A 82 -6.60 8.14 18.08
CA GLU A 82 -6.05 8.29 19.43
C GLU A 82 -4.54 8.07 19.48
N ARG A 83 -3.95 7.50 18.43
CA ARG A 83 -2.53 7.08 18.36
C ARG A 83 -1.70 7.90 17.38
N VAL A 84 -2.33 8.78 16.59
CA VAL A 84 -1.64 9.63 15.62
C VAL A 84 -2.07 11.09 15.72
N ILE A 85 -1.16 12.00 15.44
CA ILE A 85 -1.41 13.44 15.30
C ILE A 85 -1.58 13.74 13.82
N CYS A 86 -2.59 14.53 13.47
CA CYS A 86 -2.73 15.15 12.14
C CYS A 86 -2.23 16.58 12.22
N SER A 87 -1.39 16.99 11.28
CA SER A 87 -1.20 18.43 11.03
C SER A 87 -2.40 19.00 10.30
N ASP A 88 -2.58 20.32 10.38
CA ASP A 88 -3.60 21.03 9.64
C ASP A 88 -3.51 20.76 8.13
N LYS A 89 -4.66 20.90 7.47
CA LYS A 89 -4.84 20.61 6.05
C LYS A 89 -4.19 21.69 5.21
N ASP A 90 -2.87 21.59 5.02
CA ASP A 90 -2.28 22.08 3.78
C ASP A 90 -2.79 21.16 2.67
N THR A 91 -3.90 21.53 2.05
CA THR A 91 -4.40 20.85 0.86
C THR A 91 -3.33 20.96 -0.21
N ARG A 92 -2.61 19.86 -0.45
CA ARG A 92 -1.77 19.77 -1.65
C ARG A 92 -2.70 19.37 -2.78
N ASP A 93 -2.71 20.17 -3.85
CA ASP A 93 -3.49 19.96 -5.07
C ASP A 93 -2.95 18.77 -5.91
N PHE A 94 -2.54 17.68 -5.27
CA PHE A 94 -2.32 16.44 -5.98
C PHE A 94 -3.67 15.76 -6.17
N LYS A 95 -4.39 16.15 -7.22
CA LYS A 95 -5.58 15.48 -7.73
C LYS A 95 -5.14 14.29 -8.58
N ASP A 96 -4.99 13.13 -7.95
CA ASP A 96 -5.43 11.91 -8.63
C ASP A 96 -6.96 11.92 -8.46
N ASP A 97 -7.74 11.86 -9.54
CA ASP A 97 -9.14 12.37 -9.65
C ASP A 97 -10.13 12.02 -8.52
N ASP A 98 -9.83 11.05 -7.64
CA ASP A 98 -10.68 10.67 -6.50
C ASP A 98 -10.01 10.78 -5.12
N VAL A 99 -8.69 10.94 -5.04
CA VAL A 99 -7.92 10.92 -3.77
C VAL A 99 -7.16 12.23 -3.60
N GLN A 100 -7.59 13.04 -2.63
CA GLN A 100 -6.92 14.28 -2.27
C GLN A 100 -6.03 14.06 -1.05
N LEU A 101 -4.71 14.26 -1.17
CA LEU A 101 -3.81 14.18 -0.01
C LEU A 101 -3.92 15.44 0.87
N CYS A 102 -3.98 15.24 2.18
CA CYS A 102 -4.14 16.31 3.16
C CYS A 102 -3.13 16.11 4.29
N GLY A 103 -2.37 17.15 4.66
CA GLY A 103 -1.55 17.16 5.86
C GLY A 103 -0.52 16.02 6.00
N LYS A 104 0.17 16.01 7.14
CA LYS A 104 1.05 14.92 7.57
C LYS A 104 0.41 14.21 8.75
N ILE A 105 0.68 12.91 8.88
CA ILE A 105 0.39 12.17 10.11
C ILE A 105 1.69 11.81 10.82
N SER A 106 1.70 11.99 12.13
CA SER A 106 2.82 11.62 12.99
C SER A 106 2.38 10.76 14.17
N CYS A 107 3.31 9.98 14.71
CA CYS A 107 3.11 9.17 15.89
C CYS A 107 2.84 10.07 17.10
N LYS A 108 1.79 9.79 17.87
CA LYS A 108 1.45 10.58 19.05
C LYS A 108 2.50 10.48 20.16
N GLU A 109 3.15 9.32 20.30
CA GLU A 109 4.14 9.08 21.35
C GLU A 109 5.47 9.82 21.13
N CYS A 110 5.95 9.92 19.88
CA CYS A 110 7.29 10.44 19.59
C CYS A 110 7.37 11.52 18.51
N GLY A 111 6.23 11.92 17.93
CA GLY A 111 6.16 12.86 16.81
C GLY A 111 6.78 12.36 15.50
N GLY A 112 7.22 11.09 15.43
CA GLY A 112 7.81 10.52 14.22
C GLY A 112 6.82 10.50 13.06
N ASN A 113 7.27 10.84 11.84
CA ASN A 113 6.43 10.81 10.65
C ASN A 113 5.90 9.38 10.39
N LEU A 114 4.59 9.23 10.20
CA LEU A 114 3.95 7.96 9.83
C LEU A 114 3.39 7.96 8.40
N GLY A 115 3.20 9.13 7.77
CA GLY A 115 2.65 9.27 6.43
C GLY A 115 1.89 10.58 6.22
N VAL A 116 0.75 10.50 5.52
CA VAL A 116 -0.15 11.64 5.23
C VAL A 116 -1.61 11.25 5.52
N SER A 117 -2.54 12.21 5.55
CA SER A 117 -3.97 11.89 5.44
C SER A 117 -4.43 12.08 3.99
N CYS A 118 -5.60 11.55 3.67
CA CYS A 118 -6.23 11.77 2.37
C CYS A 118 -7.76 11.79 2.48
N ILE A 119 -8.42 12.46 1.55
CA ILE A 119 -9.87 12.42 1.36
C ILE A 119 -10.15 11.54 0.16
N TYR A 120 -11.01 10.54 0.34
CA TYR A 120 -11.53 9.66 -0.72
C TYR A 120 -13.03 9.48 -0.50
N LYS A 121 -13.85 9.75 -1.52
CA LYS A 121 -15.32 9.72 -1.42
C LYS A 121 -15.87 10.50 -0.21
N SER A 122 -15.35 11.71 0.01
CA SER A 122 -15.71 12.57 1.15
C SER A 122 -15.41 12.00 2.54
N LEU A 123 -14.62 10.92 2.63
CA LEU A 123 -14.15 10.35 3.87
C LEU A 123 -12.64 10.59 4.03
N GLU A 124 -12.22 10.98 5.23
CA GLU A 124 -10.82 11.13 5.56
C GLU A 124 -10.21 9.81 6.02
N PHE A 125 -9.06 9.46 5.46
CA PHE A 125 -8.27 8.27 5.77
C PHE A 125 -6.84 8.65 6.13
N ARG A 126 -6.16 7.75 6.86
CA ARG A 126 -4.73 7.87 7.17
C ARG A 126 -3.94 6.95 6.25
N VAL A 127 -3.02 7.52 5.47
CA VAL A 127 -2.17 6.81 4.51
C VAL A 127 -0.81 6.58 5.15
N LEU A 128 -0.49 5.32 5.46
CA LEU A 128 0.79 4.97 6.09
C LEU A 128 1.92 4.90 5.04
N LYS A 129 3.09 5.39 5.43
CA LYS A 129 4.34 5.13 4.70
C LYS A 129 5.00 3.91 5.35
N ILE A 130 5.02 2.77 4.63
CA ILE A 130 5.49 1.50 5.21
C ILE A 130 6.93 1.54 5.71
N GLU A 131 7.80 2.35 5.10
CA GLU A 131 9.19 2.52 5.56
C GLU A 131 9.29 3.20 6.95
N ASN A 132 8.24 3.90 7.37
CA ASN A 132 8.13 4.51 8.69
C ASN A 132 7.46 3.57 9.71
N CYS A 133 7.16 2.33 9.31
CA CYS A 133 6.54 1.32 10.15
C CYS A 133 7.49 0.13 10.35
N LEU A 134 7.48 -0.39 11.57
CA LEU A 134 8.02 -1.70 11.91
C LEU A 134 6.88 -2.72 11.83
N VAL A 135 7.06 -3.79 11.06
CA VAL A 135 6.07 -4.87 10.92
C VAL A 135 6.44 -5.99 11.89
N VAL A 136 5.59 -6.25 12.87
CA VAL A 136 5.84 -7.23 13.94
C VAL A 136 4.81 -8.34 13.87
N HIS A 137 5.25 -9.56 13.58
CA HIS A 137 4.40 -10.75 13.61
C HIS A 137 4.03 -11.09 15.06
N VAL A 138 2.85 -11.69 15.28
CA VAL A 138 2.39 -12.16 16.61
C VAL A 138 3.35 -13.12 17.32
N LYS A 139 4.24 -13.80 16.57
CA LYS A 139 5.33 -14.64 17.11
C LYS A 139 6.63 -13.88 17.40
N GLY A 140 6.58 -12.55 17.45
CA GLY A 140 7.71 -11.68 17.81
C GLY A 140 8.73 -11.40 16.69
N ARG A 141 8.61 -12.02 15.52
CA ARG A 141 9.49 -11.71 14.36
C ARG A 141 9.18 -10.31 13.84
N GLN A 142 10.23 -9.52 13.59
CA GLN A 142 10.10 -8.13 13.14
C GLN A 142 10.79 -7.95 11.79
N THR A 143 10.24 -7.08 10.95
CA THR A 143 10.85 -6.68 9.69
C THR A 143 10.52 -5.22 9.37
N THR A 144 11.39 -4.58 8.60
CA THR A 144 11.10 -3.30 7.94
C THR A 144 10.88 -3.55 6.46
N CYS A 145 10.08 -2.69 5.82
CA CYS A 145 9.83 -2.79 4.39
C CYS A 145 9.93 -1.40 3.76
N LYS A 146 10.69 -1.27 2.66
CA LYS A 146 10.76 -0.01 1.89
C LYS A 146 9.55 0.21 0.98
N GLN A 147 8.83 -0.86 0.66
CA GLN A 147 7.72 -0.83 -0.30
C GLN A 147 6.61 -1.77 0.18
N TRP A 148 5.35 -1.36 -0.04
CA TRP A 148 4.18 -2.14 0.38
C TRP A 148 4.12 -3.52 -0.29
N MET A 149 4.57 -3.64 -1.54
CA MET A 149 4.62 -4.92 -2.25
C MET A 149 5.56 -5.98 -1.63
N LYS A 150 6.39 -5.60 -0.64
CA LYS A 150 7.33 -6.48 0.06
C LYS A 150 6.86 -6.87 1.46
N VAL A 151 5.68 -6.41 1.90
CA VAL A 151 5.16 -6.79 3.22
C VAL A 151 4.80 -8.28 3.27
N PRO A 152 4.95 -8.94 4.43
CA PRO A 152 4.76 -10.39 4.56
C PRO A 152 3.28 -10.81 4.65
N PHE A 153 2.34 -9.94 4.28
CA PHE A 153 0.91 -10.19 4.33
C PHE A 153 0.19 -9.60 3.12
N VAL A 154 -1.04 -10.07 2.87
CA VAL A 154 -1.89 -9.54 1.78
C VAL A 154 -2.64 -8.30 2.26
N VAL A 155 -2.58 -7.22 1.49
CA VAL A 155 -3.42 -6.03 1.69
C VAL A 155 -4.64 -6.12 0.77
N GLU A 156 -5.82 -6.16 1.38
CA GLU A 156 -7.09 -6.25 0.66
C GLU A 156 -7.54 -4.89 0.12
N ALA A 157 -8.31 -4.89 -0.98
CA ALA A 157 -8.94 -3.69 -1.49
C ALA A 157 -9.98 -3.16 -0.50
N LEU A 158 -10.12 -1.83 -0.43
CA LEU A 158 -11.17 -1.19 0.36
C LEU A 158 -12.55 -1.54 -0.21
N GLY A 159 -13.36 -2.26 0.57
CA GLY A 159 -14.63 -2.82 0.12
C GLY A 159 -15.87 -2.16 0.73
N THR A 160 -17.05 -2.56 0.25
CA THR A 160 -18.35 -2.05 0.72
C THR A 160 -18.56 -2.26 2.22
N GLU A 161 -18.10 -3.39 2.77
CA GLU A 161 -18.22 -3.69 4.20
C GLU A 161 -17.37 -2.74 5.06
N ASP A 162 -16.23 -2.29 4.56
CA ASP A 162 -15.40 -1.29 5.25
C ASP A 162 -16.13 0.06 5.31
N PHE A 163 -16.79 0.48 4.21
CA PHE A 163 -17.61 1.68 4.21
C PHE A 163 -18.80 1.59 5.18
N LYS A 164 -19.49 0.44 5.23
CA LYS A 164 -20.59 0.23 6.19
C LYS A 164 -20.12 0.38 7.63
N LYS A 165 -18.95 -0.19 7.98
CA LYS A 165 -18.34 -0.03 9.32
C LYS A 165 -18.06 1.44 9.63
N ILE A 166 -17.42 2.15 8.69
CA ILE A 166 -17.12 3.59 8.87
C ILE A 166 -18.40 4.41 9.10
N ILE A 167 -19.46 4.14 8.35
CA ILE A 167 -20.74 4.86 8.48
C ILE A 167 -21.41 4.55 9.82
N LYS A 168 -21.49 3.27 10.20
CA LYS A 168 -22.10 2.85 11.46
C LYS A 168 -21.43 3.53 12.66
N ASN A 169 -20.11 3.50 12.70
CA ASN A 169 -19.33 4.08 13.79
C ASN A 169 -19.51 5.61 13.91
N ARG A 170 -19.72 6.32 12.78
CA ARG A 170 -20.03 7.76 12.80
C ARG A 170 -21.43 8.05 13.33
N GLY A 171 -22.41 7.18 13.07
CA GLY A 171 -23.77 7.33 13.57
C GLY A 171 -23.86 7.15 15.09
N GLU A 172 -23.06 6.23 15.65
CA GLU A 172 -23.02 5.95 17.09
C GLU A 172 -22.34 7.09 17.88
N ASN A 173 -21.32 7.74 17.32
CA ASN A 173 -20.60 8.86 17.94
C ASN A 173 -21.32 10.23 17.80
N GLY A 174 -22.46 10.29 17.09
CA GLY A 174 -23.26 11.51 16.89
C GLY A 174 -24.48 11.64 17.81
N GLN A 175 -24.63 10.76 18.80
CA GLN A 175 -25.74 10.76 19.77
C GLN A 175 -25.31 11.13 21.20
N MET A 176 -24.17 11.82 21.37
CA MET A 176 -23.74 12.38 22.67
C MET A 176 -23.91 13.90 22.70
#